data_AF-A0A4Q7M7X1-F1
#
_entry.id   AF-A0A4Q7M7X1-F1
#
_cell.length_a   1.000
_cell.length_b   1.000
_cell.length_c   1.000
_cell.angle_alpha   90.00
_cell.angle_beta   90.00
_cell.angle_gamma   90.00
#
_symmetry.space_group_name_H-M   'P 1'
#
loop_
_entity.id
_entity.type
_entity.pdbx_description
1 polymer ?
#
loop_
_entity_poly.entity_id
_entity_poly.type
_entity_poly.pdbx_seq_one_letter_code
_entity_poly.pdbx_strand_id
1 'polypeptide(L)'
;MNEIDVLKKISSNLTERKNSAALSNYHVLCSNIGFLNNSFSAAIHTLRSLHKKIEASLLNDLQLNPQYKLGADLNSFIPIVSRIQLNSFSVFDKLATLTKPDDRSHITLESVSLLSRGFDDYNNLVTATRQYIDSIVSDSYQLCLLDPKSFNYHVLVSLNSFGKYATKSLVQTLFNAEVESAMNEFGTIKFKDWENSHITECKHKTFAQKVDFLFSMFGVPADPGLPDDMKNLFKFSSEFTHIGYTSTFFTSTSGAEVIFGDDEGPYLPSTENFSELKYEILETACKTLAATYIPSLVKCLEKILINSQAKNHSILLKKTADELSRAISTRNSEYFFFIKKGLIGSSTSIPLTCMCGETRAWIPPHKDTCLYCASCGSSFRLLEVDGDSGYIITSNGPARIIGSNSPDFHDLPKAEQLELLRQCGEVAKGAGGS
;
A
#
# COMPACT_ATOMS: atom_id res chain seq x y z
N MET A 1 -9.57 -28.41 27.43
CA MET A 1 -8.42 -27.50 27.23
C MET A 1 -8.57 -26.37 28.22
N ASN A 2 -7.77 -26.37 29.28
CA ASN A 2 -7.79 -25.35 30.32
C ASN A 2 -6.67 -24.30 30.09
N GLU A 3 -6.59 -23.30 30.96
CA GLU A 3 -5.59 -22.22 30.89
C GLU A 3 -4.15 -22.74 30.91
N ILE A 4 -3.87 -23.83 31.63
CA ILE A 4 -2.56 -24.47 31.70
C ILE A 4 -2.23 -25.21 30.40
N ASP A 5 -3.20 -25.88 29.78
CA ASP A 5 -3.04 -26.53 28.48
C ASP A 5 -2.68 -25.50 27.40
N VAL A 6 -3.33 -24.33 27.44
CA VAL A 6 -3.04 -23.21 26.53
C VAL A 6 -1.63 -22.67 26.78
N LEU A 7 -1.24 -22.42 28.03
CA LEU A 7 0.10 -21.94 28.39
C LEU A 7 1.20 -22.90 27.93
N LYS A 8 1.03 -24.21 28.15
CA LYS A 8 2.00 -25.23 27.70
C LYS A 8 2.17 -25.23 26.18
N LYS A 9 1.06 -25.13 25.44
CA LYS A 9 1.10 -25.02 23.97
C LYS A 9 1.84 -23.76 23.54
N ILE A 10 1.52 -22.60 24.11
CA ILE A 10 2.14 -21.31 23.78
C ILE A 10 3.63 -21.31 24.11
N SER A 11 4.02 -21.68 25.34
CA SER A 11 5.41 -21.72 25.78
C SER A 11 6.25 -22.55 24.82
N SER A 12 5.80 -23.76 24.49
CA SER A 12 6.57 -24.67 23.63
C SER A 12 6.71 -24.21 22.18
N ASN A 13 5.87 -23.28 21.70
CA ASN A 13 5.95 -22.75 20.32
C ASN A 13 6.64 -21.40 20.27
N LEU A 14 6.61 -20.59 21.34
CA LEU A 14 7.28 -19.29 21.38
C LEU A 14 8.76 -19.39 21.77
N THR A 15 9.17 -20.44 22.49
CA THR A 15 10.56 -20.63 22.94
C THR A 15 11.36 -21.59 22.09
N GLU A 16 10.70 -22.34 21.20
CA GLU A 16 11.32 -23.28 20.28
C GLU A 16 10.67 -23.10 18.91
N ARG A 17 11.44 -22.63 17.92
CA ARG A 17 10.98 -22.63 16.51
C ARG A 17 10.99 -24.07 16.00
N LYS A 18 9.92 -24.80 16.31
CA LYS A 18 9.80 -26.23 15.99
C LYS A 18 9.65 -26.52 14.51
N ASN A 19 8.99 -25.62 13.79
CA ASN A 19 8.67 -25.77 12.38
C ASN A 19 8.92 -24.45 11.64
N SER A 20 9.41 -24.56 10.42
CA SER A 20 9.41 -23.50 9.41
C SER A 20 8.74 -24.05 8.16
N ALA A 21 7.99 -23.21 7.46
CA ALA A 21 7.34 -23.58 6.21
C ALA A 21 7.77 -22.61 5.11
N ALA A 22 8.08 -23.17 3.95
CA ALA A 22 8.16 -22.46 2.68
C ALA A 22 6.81 -22.64 1.97
N LEU A 23 6.16 -21.54 1.62
CA LEU A 23 4.79 -21.55 1.08
C LEU A 23 4.69 -20.85 -0.28
N SER A 24 5.72 -20.09 -0.64
CA SER A 24 5.73 -19.24 -1.82
C SER A 24 6.71 -19.75 -2.86
N ASN A 25 6.43 -19.48 -4.13
CA ASN A 25 7.49 -19.49 -5.13
C ASN A 25 8.39 -18.29 -4.86
N TYR A 26 9.55 -18.53 -4.27
CA TYR A 26 10.39 -17.45 -3.73
C TYR A 26 10.90 -16.49 -4.82
N HIS A 27 11.25 -16.99 -6.00
CA HIS A 27 11.58 -16.16 -7.17
C HIS A 27 10.43 -15.19 -7.53
N VAL A 28 9.20 -15.71 -7.62
CA VAL A 28 8.00 -14.90 -7.90
C VAL A 28 7.77 -13.85 -6.81
N LEU A 29 7.95 -14.23 -5.55
CA LEU A 29 7.80 -13.33 -4.40
C LEU A 29 8.80 -12.17 -4.48
N CYS A 30 10.08 -12.45 -4.71
CA CYS A 30 11.12 -11.42 -4.89
C CYS A 30 10.83 -10.51 -6.08
N SER A 31 10.39 -11.08 -7.21
CA SER A 31 9.95 -10.31 -8.39
C SER A 31 8.81 -9.36 -8.07
N ASN A 32 7.79 -9.84 -7.36
CA ASN A 32 6.62 -9.04 -6.98
C ASN A 32 6.98 -7.93 -5.98
N ILE A 33 7.81 -8.24 -4.97
CA ILE A 33 8.34 -7.24 -4.04
C ILE A 33 9.12 -6.17 -4.80
N GLY A 34 10.05 -6.57 -5.67
CA GLY A 34 10.86 -5.65 -6.46
C GLY A 34 10.02 -4.72 -7.33
N PHE A 35 9.05 -5.27 -8.05
CA PHE A 35 8.15 -4.48 -8.90
C PHE A 35 7.31 -3.48 -8.09
N LEU A 36 6.70 -3.95 -7.00
CA LEU A 36 5.83 -3.11 -6.19
C LEU A 36 6.62 -2.05 -5.43
N ASN A 37 7.82 -2.38 -4.95
CA ASN A 37 8.72 -1.46 -4.27
C ASN A 37 9.18 -0.34 -5.20
N ASN A 38 9.50 -0.67 -6.45
CA ASN A 38 9.82 0.31 -7.49
C ASN A 38 8.62 1.21 -7.78
N SER A 39 7.42 0.65 -7.88
CA SER A 39 6.17 1.41 -8.10
C SER A 39 5.86 2.36 -6.94
N PHE A 40 6.04 1.89 -5.71
CA PHE A 40 5.88 2.68 -4.49
C PHE A 40 6.89 3.84 -4.44
N SER A 41 8.17 3.54 -4.68
CA SER A 41 9.25 4.54 -4.73
C SER A 41 9.02 5.58 -5.83
N ALA A 42 8.55 5.15 -7.01
CA ALA A 42 8.20 6.05 -8.11
C ALA A 42 7.04 6.98 -7.73
N ALA A 43 6.00 6.45 -7.06
CA ALA A 43 4.90 7.27 -6.57
C ALA A 43 5.38 8.32 -5.55
N ILE A 44 6.23 7.93 -4.58
CA ILE A 44 6.82 8.87 -3.61
C ILE A 44 7.64 9.95 -4.33
N HIS A 45 8.46 9.58 -5.31
CA HIS A 45 9.24 10.53 -6.09
C HIS A 45 8.36 11.52 -6.86
N THR A 46 7.30 11.03 -7.50
CA THR A 46 6.32 11.88 -8.20
C THR A 46 5.62 12.83 -7.22
N LEU A 47 5.16 12.34 -6.06
CA LEU A 47 4.56 13.19 -5.03
C LEU A 47 5.52 14.27 -4.52
N ARG A 48 6.80 13.94 -4.32
CA ARG A 48 7.84 14.90 -3.93
C ARG A 48 8.11 15.95 -5.03
N SER A 49 8.01 15.57 -6.30
CA SER A 49 8.08 16.50 -7.43
C SER A 49 6.86 17.42 -7.48
N LEU A 50 5.66 16.88 -7.27
CA LEU A 50 4.41 17.65 -7.20
C LEU A 50 4.39 18.59 -5.99
N HIS A 51 4.98 18.20 -4.87
CA HIS A 51 5.06 19.01 -3.66
C HIS A 51 5.64 20.41 -3.93
N LYS A 52 6.70 20.53 -4.74
CA LYS A 52 7.27 21.84 -5.10
C LYS A 52 6.26 22.75 -5.83
N LYS A 53 5.43 22.16 -6.69
CA LYS A 53 4.38 22.89 -7.43
C LYS A 53 3.23 23.28 -6.51
N ILE A 54 2.84 22.38 -5.60
CA ILE A 54 1.82 22.61 -4.59
C ILE A 54 2.28 23.74 -3.65
N GLU A 55 3.51 23.67 -3.14
CA GLU A 55 4.10 24.69 -2.27
C GLU A 55 4.12 26.07 -2.93
N ALA A 56 4.51 26.16 -4.21
CA ALA A 56 4.46 27.41 -4.97
C ALA A 56 3.04 27.99 -5.08
N SER A 57 2.01 27.13 -5.24
CA SER A 57 0.61 27.57 -5.22
C SER A 57 0.15 28.00 -3.83
N LEU A 58 0.56 27.27 -2.79
CA LEU A 58 0.21 27.57 -1.40
C LEU A 58 0.84 28.89 -0.92
N LEU A 59 2.00 29.27 -1.44
CA LEU A 59 2.66 30.55 -1.14
C LEU A 59 2.12 31.74 -1.93
N ASN A 60 1.24 31.51 -2.91
CA ASN A 60 0.63 32.57 -3.71
C ASN A 60 -0.75 32.94 -3.18
N ASP A 61 -0.84 34.07 -2.44
CA ASP A 61 -2.07 34.53 -1.80
C ASP A 61 -3.26 34.69 -2.76
N LEU A 62 -3.00 35.03 -4.02
CA LEU A 62 -4.04 35.16 -5.06
C LEU A 62 -4.69 33.82 -5.44
N GLN A 63 -4.00 32.71 -5.14
CA GLN A 63 -4.46 31.35 -5.41
C GLN A 63 -5.18 30.71 -4.21
N LEU A 64 -5.27 31.41 -3.08
CA LEU A 64 -5.89 30.91 -1.86
C LEU A 64 -7.37 31.33 -1.77
N ASN A 65 -8.19 30.45 -1.19
CA ASN A 65 -9.55 30.80 -0.78
C ASN A 65 -9.51 31.83 0.37
N PRO A 66 -10.52 32.71 0.51
CA PRO A 66 -10.46 33.86 1.41
C PRO A 66 -10.07 33.54 2.86
N GLN A 67 -10.57 32.44 3.42
CA GLN A 67 -10.29 32.04 4.80
C GLN A 67 -8.84 31.59 5.05
N TYR A 68 -8.07 31.32 3.99
CA TYR A 68 -6.66 30.90 4.07
C TYR A 68 -5.68 31.97 3.59
N LYS A 69 -6.15 33.16 3.20
CA LYS A 69 -5.29 34.26 2.75
C LYS A 69 -4.49 34.86 3.90
N LEU A 70 -3.40 35.55 3.56
CA LEU A 70 -2.57 36.27 4.51
C LEU A 70 -3.42 37.21 5.37
N GLY A 71 -3.28 37.08 6.70
CA GLY A 71 -4.07 37.83 7.68
C GLY A 71 -5.37 37.14 8.14
N ALA A 72 -5.78 36.03 7.53
CA ALA A 72 -6.84 35.17 8.07
C ALA A 72 -6.26 34.10 9.02
N ASP A 73 -7.01 33.73 10.06
CA ASP A 73 -6.54 32.80 11.10
C ASP A 73 -6.10 31.44 10.53
N LEU A 74 -6.84 30.90 9.54
CA LEU A 74 -6.54 29.59 8.94
C LEU A 74 -5.34 29.62 7.99
N ASN A 75 -4.77 30.79 7.68
CA ASN A 75 -3.51 30.88 6.93
C ASN A 75 -2.37 30.12 7.63
N SER A 76 -2.46 29.94 8.95
CA SER A 76 -1.54 29.11 9.73
C SER A 76 -1.42 27.67 9.21
N PHE A 77 -2.42 27.13 8.51
CA PHE A 77 -2.36 25.81 7.89
C PHE A 77 -1.45 25.74 6.67
N ILE A 78 -1.19 26.85 5.98
CA ILE A 78 -0.37 26.88 4.75
C ILE A 78 1.02 26.26 4.97
N PRO A 79 1.85 26.75 5.93
CA PRO A 79 3.15 26.14 6.20
C PRO A 79 3.03 24.73 6.80
N ILE A 80 1.97 24.45 7.57
CA ILE A 80 1.73 23.14 8.20
C ILE A 80 1.52 22.06 7.14
N VAL A 81 0.66 22.30 6.15
CA VAL A 81 0.34 21.33 5.09
C VAL A 81 1.59 20.98 4.27
N SER A 82 2.45 21.95 3.98
CA SER A 82 3.74 21.69 3.33
C SER A 82 4.66 20.83 4.20
N ARG A 83 4.73 21.09 5.50
CA ARG A 83 5.58 20.32 6.43
C ARG A 83 5.09 18.91 6.69
N ILE A 84 3.77 18.70 6.77
CA ILE A 84 3.17 17.36 6.86
C ILE A 84 3.63 16.51 5.69
N GLN A 85 3.51 17.02 4.45
CA GLN A 85 3.94 16.28 3.25
C GLN A 85 5.41 15.86 3.30
N LEU A 86 6.31 16.78 3.66
CA LEU A 86 7.74 16.48 3.76
C LEU A 86 8.03 15.41 4.82
N ASN A 87 7.35 15.46 5.96
CA ASN A 87 7.46 14.44 6.99
C ASN A 87 6.94 13.09 6.49
N SER A 88 5.77 13.06 5.83
CA SER A 88 5.22 11.82 5.27
C SER A 88 6.20 11.18 4.27
N PHE A 89 6.83 11.95 3.38
CA PHE A 89 7.81 11.40 2.43
C PHE A 89 9.00 10.74 3.12
N SER A 90 9.54 11.32 4.19
CA SER A 90 10.61 10.69 4.98
C SER A 90 10.18 9.36 5.60
N VAL A 91 8.93 9.26 6.07
CA VAL A 91 8.38 8.01 6.60
C VAL A 91 8.17 6.99 5.48
N PHE A 92 7.69 7.42 4.31
CA PHE A 92 7.46 6.55 3.15
C PHE A 92 8.78 5.99 2.60
N ASP A 93 9.81 6.82 2.45
CA ASP A 93 11.14 6.42 1.97
C ASP A 93 11.79 5.39 2.91
N LYS A 94 11.57 5.52 4.24
CA LYS A 94 12.05 4.54 5.22
C LYS A 94 11.40 3.17 5.01
N LEU A 95 10.08 3.12 4.84
CA LEU A 95 9.39 1.85 4.58
C LEU A 95 9.80 1.25 3.22
N ALA A 96 9.92 2.09 2.18
CA ALA A 96 10.39 1.66 0.86
C ALA A 96 11.79 1.04 0.93
N THR A 97 12.69 1.60 1.74
CA THR A 97 14.05 1.06 1.92
C THR A 97 14.04 -0.33 2.57
N LEU A 98 13.18 -0.54 3.58
CA LEU A 98 13.10 -1.79 4.35
C LEU A 98 12.29 -2.91 3.66
N THR A 99 11.58 -2.58 2.59
CA THR A 99 10.74 -3.52 1.82
C THR A 99 11.34 -3.86 0.45
N LYS A 100 12.64 -3.63 0.26
CA LYS A 100 13.35 -4.07 -0.94
C LYS A 100 13.37 -5.61 -1.03
N PRO A 101 13.38 -6.17 -2.26
CA PRO A 101 13.58 -7.60 -2.45
C PRO A 101 14.97 -7.99 -1.92
N ASP A 102 15.11 -9.25 -1.50
CA ASP A 102 16.42 -9.73 -1.07
C ASP A 102 17.35 -9.87 -2.28
N ASP A 103 18.60 -9.42 -2.13
CA ASP A 103 19.63 -9.63 -3.14
C ASP A 103 20.30 -10.97 -2.91
N ARG A 104 20.17 -11.85 -3.91
CA ARG A 104 20.73 -13.20 -3.90
C ARG A 104 21.92 -13.34 -4.84
N SER A 105 22.34 -12.24 -5.47
CA SER A 105 23.51 -12.21 -6.34
C SER A 105 24.72 -12.69 -5.53
N HIS A 106 25.41 -13.72 -6.05
CA HIS A 106 26.60 -14.30 -5.42
C HIS A 106 26.38 -15.09 -4.12
N ILE A 107 25.13 -15.43 -3.77
CA ILE A 107 24.85 -16.34 -2.66
C ILE A 107 25.12 -17.79 -3.09
N THR A 108 25.89 -18.52 -2.30
CA THR A 108 26.24 -19.94 -2.49
C THR A 108 25.76 -20.76 -1.28
N LEU A 109 25.91 -22.08 -1.32
CA LEU A 109 25.58 -22.95 -0.18
C LEU A 109 26.39 -22.59 1.07
N GLU A 110 27.64 -22.14 0.89
CA GLU A 110 28.53 -21.75 1.99
C GLU A 110 28.17 -20.38 2.58
N SER A 111 27.57 -19.48 1.79
CA SER A 111 27.26 -18.11 2.20
C SER A 111 25.77 -17.84 2.45
N VAL A 112 24.89 -18.83 2.24
CA VAL A 112 23.43 -18.69 2.40
C VAL A 112 23.00 -18.21 3.79
N SER A 113 23.81 -18.45 4.82
CA SER A 113 23.57 -17.94 6.18
C SER A 113 23.51 -16.42 6.26
N LEU A 114 24.12 -15.69 5.32
CA LEU A 114 24.02 -14.22 5.21
C LEU A 114 22.60 -13.74 4.89
N LEU A 115 21.73 -14.61 4.35
CA LEU A 115 20.33 -14.31 4.09
C LEU A 115 19.43 -14.51 5.31
N SER A 116 19.93 -15.08 6.40
CA SER A 116 19.10 -15.36 7.58
C SER A 116 18.46 -14.07 8.12
N ARG A 117 17.24 -14.19 8.63
CA ARG A 117 16.46 -13.07 9.17
C ARG A 117 16.05 -13.36 10.61
N GLY A 118 16.44 -12.45 11.50
CA GLY A 118 16.24 -12.57 12.94
C GLY A 118 15.39 -11.45 13.52
N PHE A 119 15.31 -11.40 14.85
CA PHE A 119 14.52 -10.41 15.59
C PHE A 119 14.74 -8.97 15.11
N ASP A 120 16.00 -8.55 14.90
CA ASP A 120 16.30 -7.16 14.52
C ASP A 120 15.71 -6.79 13.15
N ASP A 121 15.73 -7.72 12.18
CA ASP A 121 15.14 -7.51 10.85
C ASP A 121 13.63 -7.30 10.94
N TYR A 122 12.93 -8.19 11.66
CA TYR A 122 11.50 -8.08 11.90
C TYR A 122 11.16 -6.81 12.69
N ASN A 123 11.92 -6.49 13.73
CA ASN A 123 11.69 -5.31 14.54
C ASN A 123 11.85 -4.01 13.72
N ASN A 124 12.88 -3.93 12.87
CA ASN A 124 13.10 -2.79 11.99
C ASN A 124 11.94 -2.62 10.99
N LEU A 125 11.53 -3.70 10.33
CA LEU A 125 10.42 -3.69 9.37
C LEU A 125 9.11 -3.30 10.05
N VAL A 126 8.78 -3.94 11.17
CA VAL A 126 7.49 -3.75 11.85
C VAL A 126 7.41 -2.37 12.53
N THR A 127 8.51 -1.85 13.07
CA THR A 127 8.54 -0.48 13.61
C THR A 127 8.39 0.57 12.51
N ALA A 128 9.03 0.37 11.34
CA ALA A 128 8.83 1.26 10.20
C ALA A 128 7.39 1.19 9.67
N THR A 129 6.80 -0.01 9.65
CA THR A 129 5.40 -0.24 9.29
C THR A 129 4.45 0.47 10.25
N ARG A 130 4.71 0.37 11.56
CA ARG A 130 3.97 1.07 12.59
C ARG A 130 3.99 2.58 12.36
N GLN A 131 5.18 3.12 12.14
CA GLN A 131 5.38 4.54 11.88
C GLN A 131 4.67 4.98 10.59
N TYR A 132 4.73 4.17 9.54
CA TYR A 132 4.06 4.42 8.28
C TYR A 132 2.54 4.48 8.43
N ILE A 133 1.93 3.43 8.97
CA ILE A 133 0.48 3.30 8.99
C ILE A 133 -0.17 4.33 9.92
N ASP A 134 0.46 4.63 11.07
CA ASP A 134 -0.03 5.62 12.02
C ASP A 134 0.11 7.04 11.44
N SER A 135 1.27 7.37 10.86
CA SER A 135 1.52 8.67 10.21
C SER A 135 0.57 8.89 9.04
N ILE A 136 0.45 7.92 8.11
CA ILE A 136 -0.34 8.12 6.90
C ILE A 136 -1.82 8.33 7.21
N VAL A 137 -2.39 7.60 8.17
CA VAL A 137 -3.79 7.79 8.58
C VAL A 137 -3.98 9.09 9.35
N SER A 138 -3.07 9.44 10.26
CA SER A 138 -3.18 10.67 11.02
C SER A 138 -3.02 11.91 10.13
N ASP A 139 -2.03 11.90 9.22
CA ASP A 139 -1.81 12.97 8.25
C ASP A 139 -3.01 13.08 7.31
N SER A 140 -3.49 11.95 6.76
CA SER A 140 -4.68 11.91 5.90
C SER A 140 -5.91 12.50 6.59
N TYR A 141 -6.11 12.18 7.86
CA TYR A 141 -7.21 12.69 8.68
C TYR A 141 -7.10 14.20 8.88
N GLN A 142 -5.92 14.73 9.22
CA GLN A 142 -5.72 16.17 9.41
C GLN A 142 -5.83 16.96 8.10
N LEU A 143 -5.29 16.43 6.99
CA LEU A 143 -5.40 17.02 5.66
C LEU A 143 -6.87 17.10 5.20
N CYS A 144 -7.68 16.10 5.55
CA CYS A 144 -9.12 16.13 5.26
C CYS A 144 -9.87 17.15 6.11
N LEU A 145 -9.53 17.32 7.39
CA LEU A 145 -10.27 18.20 8.30
C LEU A 145 -9.89 19.67 8.11
N LEU A 146 -8.61 19.99 8.25
CA LEU A 146 -8.10 21.37 8.40
C LEU A 146 -8.83 22.14 9.52
N ASP A 147 -9.10 21.45 10.63
CA ASP A 147 -9.78 22.01 11.80
C ASP A 147 -8.75 22.35 12.90
N PRO A 148 -8.68 23.61 13.37
CA PRO A 148 -7.68 24.03 14.37
C PRO A 148 -7.74 23.23 15.67
N LYS A 149 -8.93 22.91 16.18
CA LYS A 149 -9.07 22.22 17.46
C LYS A 149 -8.63 20.76 17.38
N SER A 150 -8.98 20.08 16.29
CA SER A 150 -8.47 18.74 15.98
C SER A 150 -6.96 18.75 15.82
N PHE A 151 -6.42 19.70 15.07
CA PHE A 151 -4.97 19.78 14.87
C PHE A 151 -4.23 20.05 16.19
N ASN A 152 -4.72 21.01 16.99
CA ASN A 152 -4.19 21.33 18.32
C ASN A 152 -4.18 20.10 19.22
N TYR A 153 -5.25 19.28 19.22
CA TYR A 153 -5.29 18.06 20.02
C TYR A 153 -4.09 17.16 19.73
N HIS A 154 -3.81 16.87 18.45
CA HIS A 154 -2.70 15.99 18.09
C HIS A 154 -1.34 16.59 18.38
N VAL A 155 -1.13 17.87 18.06
CA VAL A 155 0.16 18.54 18.27
C VAL A 155 0.46 18.73 19.76
N LEU A 156 -0.49 19.23 20.54
CA LEU A 156 -0.27 19.52 21.96
C LEU A 156 -0.10 18.24 22.79
N VAL A 157 -0.83 17.16 22.47
CA VAL A 157 -0.59 15.84 23.09
C VAL A 157 0.81 15.34 22.76
N SER A 158 1.24 15.46 21.50
CA SER A 158 2.58 15.05 21.07
C SER A 158 3.68 15.88 21.75
N LEU A 159 3.56 17.21 21.77
CA LEU A 159 4.51 18.11 22.43
C LEU A 159 4.55 17.88 23.95
N ASN A 160 3.41 17.64 24.59
CA ASN A 160 3.36 17.32 26.01
C ASN A 160 4.13 16.03 26.34
N SER A 161 3.98 14.99 25.52
CA SER A 161 4.73 13.75 25.69
C SER A 161 6.22 13.95 25.39
N PHE A 162 6.54 14.66 24.32
CA PHE A 162 7.92 14.90 23.90
C PHE A 162 8.69 15.72 24.94
N GLY A 163 8.11 16.82 25.44
CA GLY A 163 8.75 17.70 26.42
C GLY A 163 9.09 17.02 27.75
N LYS A 164 8.38 15.94 28.11
CA LYS A 164 8.65 15.16 29.33
C LYS A 164 9.91 14.31 29.26
N TYR A 165 10.37 13.97 28.06
CA TYR A 165 11.52 13.09 27.86
C TYR A 165 12.67 13.76 27.08
N ALA A 166 12.36 14.76 26.26
CA ALA A 166 13.33 15.46 25.43
C ALA A 166 14.49 16.03 26.26
N THR A 167 15.69 15.99 25.67
CA THR A 167 16.87 16.59 26.28
C THR A 167 16.70 18.10 26.42
N LYS A 168 17.42 18.72 27.37
CA LYS A 168 17.35 20.17 27.59
C LYS A 168 17.62 20.98 26.32
N SER A 169 18.55 20.54 25.47
CA SER A 169 18.87 21.21 24.20
C SER A 169 17.71 21.16 23.20
N LEU A 170 17.01 20.02 23.10
CA LEU A 170 15.82 19.89 22.26
C LEU A 170 14.66 20.72 22.80
N VAL A 171 14.47 20.75 24.13
CA VAL A 171 13.45 21.58 24.77
C VAL A 171 13.68 23.06 24.46
N GLN A 172 14.90 23.57 24.67
CA GLN A 172 15.23 24.98 24.39
C GLN A 172 15.05 25.37 22.93
N THR A 173 15.22 24.43 21.99
CA THR A 173 15.08 24.71 20.56
C THR A 173 13.61 24.73 20.12
N LEU A 174 12.78 23.84 20.68
CA LEU A 174 11.39 23.64 20.25
C LEU A 174 10.37 24.41 21.10
N PHE A 175 10.60 24.55 22.40
CA PHE A 175 9.69 25.21 23.35
C PHE A 175 10.17 26.64 23.58
N ASN A 176 9.98 27.49 22.58
CA ASN A 176 10.14 28.94 22.75
C ASN A 176 8.97 29.52 23.58
N ALA A 177 9.03 30.81 23.91
CA ALA A 177 8.03 31.46 24.74
C ALA A 177 6.58 31.32 24.24
N GLU A 178 6.37 31.29 22.91
CA GLU A 178 5.04 31.14 22.31
C GLU A 178 4.50 29.71 22.49
N VAL A 179 5.34 28.70 22.21
CA VAL A 179 4.98 27.29 22.41
C VAL A 179 4.79 26.99 23.89
N GLU A 180 5.65 27.50 24.77
CA GLU A 180 5.49 27.33 26.22
C GLU A 180 4.19 27.94 26.73
N SER A 181 3.81 29.12 26.23
CA SER A 181 2.51 29.73 26.57
C SER A 181 1.34 28.81 26.20
N ALA A 182 1.33 28.28 24.98
CA ALA A 182 0.30 27.35 24.51
C ALA A 182 0.30 26.04 25.32
N MET A 183 1.48 25.51 25.65
CA MET A 183 1.63 24.30 26.47
C MET A 183 1.19 24.51 27.92
N ASN A 184 1.43 25.70 28.49
CA ASN A 184 0.98 26.07 29.82
C ASN A 184 -0.55 26.16 29.87
N GLU A 185 -1.18 26.79 28.86
CA GLU A 185 -2.63 26.82 28.73
C GLU A 185 -3.21 25.40 28.61
N PHE A 186 -2.64 24.57 27.73
CA PHE A 186 -3.02 23.16 27.58
C PHE A 186 -2.85 22.36 28.88
N GLY A 187 -1.79 22.63 29.64
CA GLY A 187 -1.51 22.01 30.93
C GLY A 187 -2.54 22.32 32.02
N THR A 188 -3.35 23.39 31.87
CA THR A 188 -4.46 23.68 32.80
C THR A 188 -5.67 22.76 32.59
N ILE A 189 -5.75 22.09 31.43
CA ILE A 189 -6.85 21.21 31.07
C ILE A 189 -6.57 19.81 31.63
N LYS A 190 -7.56 19.24 32.32
CA LYS A 190 -7.44 17.87 32.84
C LYS A 190 -7.41 16.88 31.67
N PHE A 191 -6.65 15.81 31.82
CA PHE A 191 -6.50 14.76 30.81
C PHE A 191 -7.83 14.28 30.21
N LYS A 192 -8.85 14.05 31.05
CA LYS A 192 -10.18 13.62 30.62
C LYS A 192 -10.93 14.63 29.74
N ASP A 193 -10.53 15.89 29.77
CA ASP A 193 -11.15 17.01 29.07
C ASP A 193 -10.31 17.46 27.86
N TRP A 194 -9.13 16.87 27.63
CA TRP A 194 -8.29 17.18 26.46
C TRP A 194 -9.00 16.95 25.14
N GLU A 195 -9.92 16.00 25.09
CA GLU A 195 -10.62 15.62 23.86
C GLU A 195 -11.76 16.58 23.50
N ASN A 196 -12.23 17.39 24.45
CA ASN A 196 -13.35 18.31 24.29
C ASN A 196 -13.13 19.56 25.16
N SER A 197 -12.41 20.55 24.62
CA SER A 197 -12.10 21.80 25.28
C SER A 197 -12.31 23.02 24.37
N HIS A 198 -12.01 24.20 24.90
CA HIS A 198 -12.03 25.43 24.10
C HIS A 198 -10.86 25.49 23.10
N ILE A 199 -9.73 24.81 23.34
CA ILE A 199 -8.55 24.80 22.46
C ILE A 199 -8.37 23.51 21.65
N THR A 200 -8.97 22.40 22.06
CA THR A 200 -8.81 21.07 21.47
C THR A 200 -10.15 20.35 21.32
N GLU A 201 -10.34 19.62 20.23
CA GLU A 201 -11.53 18.80 19.99
C GLU A 201 -11.16 17.66 19.04
N CYS A 202 -11.36 16.40 19.42
CA CYS A 202 -11.11 15.27 18.53
C CYS A 202 -12.29 14.28 18.51
N LYS A 203 -13.05 14.32 17.41
CA LYS A 203 -14.22 13.45 17.21
C LYS A 203 -13.86 11.99 16.98
N HIS A 204 -12.72 11.73 16.31
CA HIS A 204 -12.26 10.38 15.96
C HIS A 204 -10.99 10.04 16.74
N LYS A 205 -11.17 9.40 17.89
CA LYS A 205 -10.15 9.19 18.92
C LYS A 205 -9.22 8.03 18.60
N THR A 206 -9.79 6.95 18.06
CA THR A 206 -9.02 5.74 17.76
C THR A 206 -8.54 5.74 16.32
N PHE A 207 -7.49 4.97 16.06
CA PHE A 207 -7.03 4.72 14.69
C PHE A 207 -8.17 4.19 13.81
N ALA A 208 -8.94 3.22 14.28
CA ALA A 208 -10.07 2.66 13.54
C ALA A 208 -11.13 3.72 13.20
N GLN A 209 -11.48 4.61 14.13
CA GLN A 209 -12.43 5.70 13.88
C GLN A 209 -11.92 6.67 12.80
N LYS A 210 -10.62 6.94 12.75
CA LYS A 210 -10.03 7.77 11.68
C LYS A 210 -10.08 7.07 10.33
N VAL A 211 -9.80 5.77 10.29
CA VAL A 211 -9.93 4.94 9.07
C VAL A 211 -11.37 4.98 8.56
N ASP A 212 -12.34 4.73 9.44
CA ASP A 212 -13.77 4.75 9.08
C ASP A 212 -14.20 6.14 8.59
N PHE A 213 -13.73 7.21 9.22
CA PHE A 213 -13.95 8.58 8.76
C PHE A 213 -13.40 8.81 7.34
N LEU A 214 -12.16 8.41 7.08
CA LEU A 214 -11.53 8.60 5.76
C LEU A 214 -12.33 7.90 4.66
N PHE A 215 -12.74 6.64 4.86
CA PHE A 215 -13.55 5.93 3.88
C PHE A 215 -14.99 6.45 3.79
N SER A 216 -15.56 7.00 4.86
CA SER A 216 -16.84 7.72 4.77
C SER A 216 -16.75 8.97 3.90
N MET A 217 -15.58 9.61 3.84
CA MET A 217 -15.32 10.81 3.05
C MET A 217 -15.02 10.52 1.58
N PHE A 218 -14.35 9.41 1.28
CA PHE A 218 -13.94 9.03 -0.08
C PHE A 218 -14.94 8.12 -0.80
N GLY A 219 -15.83 7.45 -0.05
CA GLY A 219 -16.71 6.41 -0.57
C GLY A 219 -16.08 5.02 -0.47
N VAL A 220 -16.77 4.03 -1.04
CA VAL A 220 -16.35 2.63 -0.98
C VAL A 220 -15.02 2.47 -1.73
N PRO A 221 -13.96 1.93 -1.09
CA PRO A 221 -12.70 1.67 -1.78
C PRO A 221 -12.86 0.59 -2.85
N ALA A 222 -11.98 0.64 -3.86
CA ALA A 222 -11.92 -0.40 -4.90
C ALA A 222 -11.60 -1.78 -4.31
N ASP A 223 -10.83 -1.82 -3.22
CA ASP A 223 -10.61 -2.99 -2.38
C ASP A 223 -11.45 -2.86 -1.10
N PRO A 224 -12.60 -3.58 -0.99
CA PRO A 224 -13.46 -3.52 0.18
C PRO A 224 -12.80 -3.99 1.48
N GLY A 225 -11.73 -4.79 1.41
CA GLY A 225 -11.01 -5.31 2.58
C GLY A 225 -10.00 -4.32 3.18
N LEU A 226 -9.55 -3.33 2.39
CA LEU A 226 -8.51 -2.39 2.78
C LEU A 226 -8.73 -1.69 4.13
N PRO A 227 -9.93 -1.21 4.51
CA PRO A 227 -10.14 -0.58 5.81
C PRO A 227 -9.80 -1.51 6.98
N ASP A 228 -10.13 -2.80 6.85
CA ASP A 228 -9.84 -3.79 7.88
C ASP A 228 -8.38 -4.23 7.85
N ASP A 229 -7.77 -4.33 6.67
CA ASP A 229 -6.34 -4.59 6.53
C ASP A 229 -5.49 -3.49 7.18
N MET A 230 -5.88 -2.22 7.01
CA MET A 230 -5.22 -1.11 7.70
C MET A 230 -5.31 -1.22 9.22
N LYS A 231 -6.49 -1.60 9.75
CA LYS A 231 -6.70 -1.80 11.19
C LYS A 231 -5.90 -3.00 11.71
N ASN A 232 -5.87 -4.08 10.95
CA ASN A 232 -5.11 -5.29 11.25
C ASN A 232 -3.61 -5.01 11.24
N LEU A 233 -3.10 -4.28 10.24
CA LEU A 233 -1.70 -3.88 10.14
C LEU A 233 -1.28 -2.97 11.31
N PHE A 234 -2.13 -2.01 11.67
CA PHE A 234 -1.93 -1.16 12.86
C PHE A 234 -1.85 -2.00 14.14
N LYS A 235 -2.78 -2.95 14.33
CA LYS A 235 -2.82 -3.82 15.51
C LYS A 235 -1.62 -4.76 15.57
N PHE A 236 -1.35 -5.47 14.47
CA PHE A 236 -0.21 -6.36 14.32
C PHE A 236 1.10 -5.66 14.67
N SER A 237 1.35 -4.49 14.07
CA SER A 237 2.57 -3.74 14.33
C SER A 237 2.65 -3.20 15.76
N SER A 238 1.52 -2.77 16.34
CA SER A 238 1.44 -2.32 17.73
C SER A 238 1.78 -3.43 18.73
N GLU A 239 1.18 -4.62 18.58
CA GLU A 239 1.41 -5.78 19.44
C GLU A 239 2.88 -6.22 19.38
N PHE A 240 3.45 -6.24 18.18
CA PHE A 240 4.86 -6.58 17.98
C PHE A 240 5.79 -5.57 18.68
N THR A 241 5.50 -4.27 18.60
CA THR A 241 6.36 -3.21 19.17
C THR A 241 6.20 -2.98 20.68
N HIS A 242 5.01 -3.21 21.25
CA HIS A 242 4.74 -2.87 22.66
C HIS A 242 4.79 -4.07 23.59
N ILE A 243 4.23 -5.21 23.18
CA ILE A 243 4.04 -6.37 24.05
C ILE A 243 5.03 -7.49 23.69
N GLY A 244 5.33 -7.68 22.41
CA GLY A 244 6.47 -8.48 21.97
C GLY A 244 6.42 -9.98 22.28
N TYR A 245 5.28 -10.54 22.71
CA TYR A 245 5.21 -12.00 22.95
C TYR A 245 5.42 -12.80 21.66
N THR A 246 4.87 -12.33 20.54
CA THR A 246 5.15 -12.91 19.23
C THR A 246 6.58 -12.60 18.78
N SER A 247 7.18 -11.47 19.20
CA SER A 247 8.58 -11.18 18.88
C SER A 247 9.56 -12.10 19.61
N THR A 248 9.14 -12.70 20.73
CA THR A 248 9.89 -13.75 21.45
C THR A 248 10.17 -14.96 20.55
N PHE A 249 9.23 -15.33 19.66
CA PHE A 249 9.44 -16.36 18.65
C PHE A 249 10.66 -16.05 17.76
N PHE A 250 10.82 -14.81 17.33
CA PHE A 250 11.93 -14.39 16.46
C PHE A 250 13.25 -14.19 17.20
N THR A 251 13.24 -14.11 18.53
CA THR A 251 14.45 -14.16 19.37
C THR A 251 14.90 -15.60 19.68
N SER A 252 14.04 -16.59 19.43
CA SER A 252 14.20 -17.96 19.96
C SER A 252 15.07 -18.90 19.13
N THR A 253 15.84 -18.42 18.13
CA THR A 253 16.62 -19.34 17.26
C THR A 253 18.06 -18.95 16.98
N SER A 254 18.94 -19.88 17.38
CA SER A 254 20.30 -20.12 16.88
C SER A 254 20.43 -21.52 16.25
N GLY A 255 19.32 -22.09 15.77
CA GLY A 255 19.26 -23.44 15.18
C GLY A 255 19.62 -23.47 13.69
N ALA A 256 20.08 -24.62 13.21
CA ALA A 256 20.34 -24.86 11.79
C ALA A 256 19.02 -24.82 10.98
N GLU A 257 19.01 -24.07 9.89
CA GLU A 257 17.89 -24.01 8.94
C GLU A 257 18.07 -24.98 7.78
N VAL A 258 16.97 -25.51 7.24
CA VAL A 258 17.00 -26.24 5.96
C VAL A 258 17.31 -25.25 4.85
N ILE A 259 18.21 -25.62 3.94
CA ILE A 259 18.52 -24.81 2.75
C ILE A 259 17.61 -25.25 1.60
N PHE A 260 16.83 -24.32 1.08
CA PHE A 260 16.08 -24.48 -0.16
C PHE A 260 16.86 -23.93 -1.35
N GLY A 261 16.41 -24.22 -2.56
CA GLY A 261 17.00 -23.67 -3.77
C GLY A 261 16.01 -23.62 -4.92
N ASP A 262 16.21 -22.64 -5.80
CA ASP A 262 15.55 -22.47 -7.08
C ASP A 262 16.59 -22.12 -8.16
N ASP A 263 16.15 -21.73 -9.35
CA ASP A 263 17.03 -21.40 -10.48
C ASP A 263 17.95 -20.19 -10.21
N GLU A 264 17.66 -19.36 -9.20
CA GLU A 264 18.51 -18.23 -8.78
C GLU A 264 19.49 -18.59 -7.65
N GLY A 265 19.49 -19.85 -7.17
CA GLY A 265 20.40 -20.32 -6.12
C GLY A 265 19.73 -20.68 -4.78
N PRO A 266 20.50 -20.76 -3.68
CA PRO A 266 19.99 -21.21 -2.40
C PRO A 266 19.36 -20.08 -1.56
N TYR A 267 18.42 -20.45 -0.69
CA TYR A 267 17.77 -19.54 0.27
C TYR A 267 17.31 -20.28 1.54
N LEU A 268 16.92 -19.51 2.57
CA LEU A 268 16.46 -20.05 3.85
C LEU A 268 14.96 -19.78 4.06
N PRO A 269 14.25 -20.66 4.79
CA PRO A 269 12.87 -20.42 5.20
C PRO A 269 12.69 -19.10 5.98
N SER A 270 13.65 -18.72 6.85
CA SER A 270 13.59 -17.42 7.54
C SER A 270 13.58 -16.24 6.58
N THR A 271 14.36 -16.31 5.50
CA THR A 271 14.41 -15.28 4.46
C THR A 271 13.09 -15.20 3.70
N GLU A 272 12.53 -16.35 3.29
CA GLU A 272 11.25 -16.40 2.58
C GLU A 272 10.11 -15.86 3.45
N ASN A 273 9.94 -16.32 4.69
CA ASN A 273 8.88 -15.83 5.57
C ASN A 273 8.98 -14.33 5.85
N PHE A 274 10.20 -13.81 5.97
CA PHE A 274 10.41 -12.37 6.13
C PHE A 274 10.01 -11.62 4.85
N SER A 275 10.30 -12.18 3.68
CA SER A 275 9.88 -11.63 2.39
C SER A 275 8.37 -11.68 2.17
N GLU A 276 7.68 -12.73 2.64
CA GLU A 276 6.21 -12.80 2.62
C GLU A 276 5.63 -11.63 3.43
N LEU A 277 6.14 -11.42 4.64
CA LEU A 277 5.73 -10.28 5.47
C LEU A 277 6.05 -8.93 4.81
N LYS A 278 7.23 -8.78 4.19
CA LYS A 278 7.57 -7.56 3.43
C LYS A 278 6.53 -7.29 2.33
N TYR A 279 6.12 -8.32 1.60
CA TYR A 279 5.16 -8.19 0.50
C TYR A 279 3.79 -7.73 1.01
N GLU A 280 3.23 -8.41 2.02
CA GLU A 280 1.92 -8.07 2.61
C GLU A 280 1.86 -6.63 3.12
N ILE A 281 2.94 -6.21 3.81
CA ILE A 281 3.10 -4.84 4.31
C ILE A 281 3.18 -3.84 3.15
N LEU A 282 4.00 -4.14 2.15
CA LEU A 282 4.23 -3.25 1.01
C LEU A 282 2.96 -3.10 0.16
N GLU A 283 2.21 -4.18 -0.07
CA GLU A 283 0.92 -4.14 -0.76
C GLU A 283 -0.08 -3.26 -0.03
N THR A 284 -0.28 -3.50 1.27
CA THR A 284 -1.18 -2.70 2.10
C THR A 284 -0.76 -1.23 2.12
N ALA A 285 0.55 -0.95 2.19
CA ALA A 285 1.08 0.41 2.12
C ALA A 285 0.77 1.09 0.77
N CYS A 286 1.00 0.42 -0.35
CA CYS A 286 0.69 0.95 -1.67
C CYS A 286 -0.81 1.27 -1.83
N LYS A 287 -1.67 0.33 -1.42
CA LYS A 287 -3.13 0.52 -1.41
C LYS A 287 -3.52 1.71 -0.53
N THR A 288 -2.95 1.82 0.67
CA THR A 288 -3.24 2.91 1.61
C THR A 288 -2.82 4.27 1.04
N LEU A 289 -1.62 4.38 0.45
CA LEU A 289 -1.14 5.60 -0.19
C LEU A 289 -2.09 6.07 -1.30
N ALA A 290 -2.49 5.16 -2.19
CA ALA A 290 -3.37 5.45 -3.31
C ALA A 290 -4.81 5.80 -2.88
N ALA A 291 -5.37 5.06 -1.91
CA ALA A 291 -6.77 5.14 -1.53
C ALA A 291 -7.08 6.16 -0.41
N THR A 292 -6.07 6.58 0.36
CA THR A 292 -6.30 7.50 1.50
C THR A 292 -5.49 8.78 1.40
N TYR A 293 -4.16 8.70 1.39
CA TYR A 293 -3.30 9.88 1.48
C TYR A 293 -3.38 10.81 0.27
N ILE A 294 -3.30 10.25 -0.94
CA ILE A 294 -3.41 11.05 -2.16
C ILE A 294 -4.80 11.72 -2.25
N PRO A 295 -5.93 11.01 -2.05
CA PRO A 295 -7.25 11.63 -1.95
C PRO A 295 -7.39 12.68 -0.83
N SER A 296 -6.79 12.45 0.34
CA SER A 296 -6.74 13.45 1.42
C SER A 296 -6.04 14.73 1.01
N LEU A 297 -4.91 14.61 0.31
CA LEU A 297 -4.18 15.78 -0.20
C LEU A 297 -5.02 16.52 -1.25
N VAL A 298 -5.70 15.80 -2.14
CA VAL A 298 -6.66 16.41 -3.08
C VAL A 298 -7.74 17.21 -2.34
N LYS A 299 -8.38 16.61 -1.32
CA LYS A 299 -9.40 17.29 -0.50
C LYS A 299 -8.86 18.52 0.24
N CYS A 300 -7.64 18.42 0.77
CA CYS A 300 -6.95 19.54 1.40
C CYS A 300 -6.78 20.70 0.42
N LEU A 301 -6.30 20.43 -0.80
CA LEU A 301 -6.08 21.45 -1.82
C LEU A 301 -7.39 22.04 -2.35
N GLU A 302 -8.45 21.24 -2.48
CA GLU A 302 -9.81 21.72 -2.81
C GLU A 302 -10.34 22.72 -1.77
N LYS A 303 -9.97 22.57 -0.48
CA LYS A 303 -10.33 23.52 0.58
C LYS A 303 -9.48 24.79 0.56
N ILE A 304 -8.17 24.65 0.38
CA ILE A 304 -7.23 25.76 0.54
C ILE A 304 -7.14 26.64 -0.71
N LEU A 305 -7.09 26.03 -1.90
CA LEU A 305 -6.83 26.73 -3.15
C LEU A 305 -8.14 27.11 -3.86
N ILE A 306 -8.07 28.15 -4.69
CA ILE A 306 -9.13 28.46 -5.65
C ILE A 306 -9.33 27.27 -6.61
N ASN A 307 -10.58 27.05 -7.03
CA ASN A 307 -10.99 25.87 -7.78
C ASN A 307 -10.11 25.55 -9.01
N SER A 308 -9.71 26.57 -9.78
CA SER A 308 -8.86 26.38 -10.95
C SER A 308 -7.49 25.77 -10.60
N GLN A 309 -6.86 26.22 -9.51
CA GLN A 309 -5.56 25.70 -9.08
C GLN A 309 -5.68 24.35 -8.37
N ALA A 310 -6.71 24.17 -7.53
CA ALA A 310 -6.99 22.89 -6.91
C ALA A 310 -7.18 21.79 -7.97
N LYS A 311 -7.94 22.07 -9.04
CA LYS A 311 -8.20 21.12 -10.13
C LYS A 311 -6.92 20.71 -10.87
N ASN A 312 -6.02 21.65 -11.14
CA ASN A 312 -4.75 21.37 -11.81
C ASN A 312 -3.91 20.35 -11.03
N HIS A 313 -3.74 20.57 -9.72
CA HIS A 313 -3.00 19.64 -8.87
C HIS A 313 -3.73 18.30 -8.70
N SER A 314 -5.06 18.34 -8.58
CA SER A 314 -5.89 17.14 -8.41
C SER A 314 -5.76 16.15 -9.56
N ILE A 315 -5.67 16.62 -10.81
CA ILE A 315 -5.48 15.76 -11.98
C ILE A 315 -4.17 14.99 -11.88
N LEU A 316 -3.08 15.68 -11.51
CA LEU A 316 -1.76 15.08 -11.39
C LEU A 316 -1.69 14.08 -10.24
N LEU A 317 -2.26 14.42 -9.08
CA LEU A 317 -2.33 13.55 -7.92
C LEU A 317 -3.14 12.28 -8.21
N LYS A 318 -4.33 12.42 -8.81
CA LYS A 318 -5.18 11.28 -9.18
C LYS A 318 -4.47 10.36 -10.17
N LYS A 319 -3.78 10.91 -11.18
CA LYS A 319 -2.96 10.12 -12.10
C LYS A 319 -1.91 9.28 -11.37
N THR A 320 -1.24 9.84 -10.35
CA THR A 320 -0.27 9.07 -9.54
C THR A 320 -0.94 7.95 -8.75
N ALA A 321 -2.12 8.19 -8.16
CA ALA A 321 -2.89 7.14 -7.49
C ALA A 321 -3.35 6.03 -8.46
N ASP A 322 -3.80 6.39 -9.65
CA ASP A 322 -4.24 5.46 -10.68
C ASP A 322 -3.08 4.61 -11.23
N GLU A 323 -1.90 5.20 -11.40
CA GLU A 323 -0.67 4.48 -11.76
C GLU A 323 -0.27 3.45 -10.70
N LEU A 324 -0.27 3.84 -9.43
CA LEU A 324 0.04 2.94 -8.32
C LEU A 324 -1.02 1.83 -8.18
N SER A 325 -2.30 2.17 -8.27
CA SER A 325 -3.40 1.20 -8.18
C SER A 325 -3.35 0.16 -9.30
N ARG A 326 -3.06 0.61 -10.53
CA ARG A 326 -2.84 -0.30 -11.66
C ARG A 326 -1.67 -1.24 -11.41
N ALA A 327 -0.54 -0.73 -10.93
CA ALA A 327 0.62 -1.55 -10.62
C ALA A 327 0.27 -2.69 -9.64
N ILE A 328 -0.46 -2.39 -8.57
CA ILE A 328 -0.93 -3.39 -7.58
C ILE A 328 -1.79 -4.46 -8.28
N SER A 329 -2.76 -4.05 -9.10
CA SER A 329 -3.72 -4.96 -9.76
C SER A 329 -3.11 -5.92 -10.78
N THR A 330 -1.83 -5.74 -11.17
CA THR A 330 -1.18 -6.61 -12.17
C THR A 330 -0.51 -7.86 -11.58
N ARG A 331 -0.46 -7.99 -10.25
CA ARG A 331 0.32 -9.01 -9.53
C ARG A 331 -0.61 -9.98 -8.79
N ASN A 332 -0.18 -11.24 -8.65
CA ASN A 332 -0.88 -12.29 -7.90
C ASN A 332 -2.40 -12.37 -8.15
N SER A 333 -2.81 -12.11 -9.39
CA SER A 333 -4.23 -12.04 -9.77
C SER A 333 -4.68 -13.32 -10.47
N GLU A 334 -5.99 -13.52 -10.57
CA GLU A 334 -6.56 -14.57 -11.41
C GLU A 334 -6.93 -13.99 -12.78
N TYR A 335 -6.36 -14.56 -13.84
CA TYR A 335 -6.60 -14.12 -15.21
C TYR A 335 -7.34 -15.18 -16.00
N PHE A 336 -8.41 -14.76 -16.68
CA PHE A 336 -9.21 -15.63 -17.53
C PHE A 336 -8.79 -15.49 -18.99
N PHE A 337 -8.44 -16.60 -19.63
CA PHE A 337 -8.22 -16.67 -21.06
C PHE A 337 -9.37 -17.42 -21.73
N PHE A 338 -9.85 -16.87 -22.83
CA PHE A 338 -10.82 -17.54 -23.69
C PHE A 338 -10.07 -18.34 -24.76
N ILE A 339 -10.37 -19.63 -24.87
CA ILE A 339 -9.64 -20.54 -25.75
C ILE A 339 -10.62 -21.34 -26.62
N LYS A 340 -10.27 -21.57 -27.88
CA LYS A 340 -11.10 -22.40 -28.76
C LYS A 340 -11.19 -23.83 -28.21
N LYS A 341 -12.41 -24.37 -28.16
CA LYS A 341 -12.67 -25.74 -27.72
C LYS A 341 -11.84 -26.75 -28.52
N GLY A 342 -11.24 -27.71 -27.81
CA GLY A 342 -10.41 -28.76 -28.42
C GLY A 342 -8.95 -28.36 -28.69
N LEU A 343 -8.55 -27.14 -28.32
CA LEU A 343 -7.13 -26.74 -28.35
C LEU A 343 -6.36 -27.31 -27.15
N ILE A 344 -7.02 -27.49 -26.00
CA ILE A 344 -6.45 -28.17 -24.83
C ILE A 344 -6.22 -29.65 -25.18
N GLY A 345 -5.03 -30.16 -24.89
CA GLY A 345 -4.62 -31.51 -25.28
C GLY A 345 -4.20 -31.68 -26.75
N SER A 346 -4.25 -30.61 -27.56
CA SER A 346 -3.70 -30.63 -28.92
C SER A 346 -2.16 -30.69 -28.93
N SER A 347 -1.55 -30.80 -30.12
CA SER A 347 -0.09 -30.73 -30.30
C SER A 347 0.45 -29.30 -30.41
N THR A 348 -0.41 -28.28 -30.31
CA THR A 348 -0.05 -26.89 -30.55
C THR A 348 0.38 -26.21 -29.25
N SER A 349 1.42 -25.39 -29.30
CA SER A 349 1.79 -24.53 -28.17
C SER A 349 0.83 -23.34 -28.05
N ILE A 350 0.31 -23.10 -26.86
CA ILE A 350 -0.68 -22.06 -26.58
C ILE A 350 0.01 -20.88 -25.86
N PRO A 351 0.13 -19.69 -26.49
CA PRO A 351 0.70 -18.53 -25.81
C PRO A 351 -0.31 -17.94 -24.82
N LEU A 352 0.11 -17.79 -23.55
CA LEU A 352 -0.66 -17.17 -22.48
C LEU A 352 0.07 -15.91 -22.00
N THR A 353 -0.43 -14.75 -22.40
CA THR A 353 0.15 -13.44 -22.05
C THR A 353 -0.52 -12.87 -20.80
N CYS A 354 0.26 -12.72 -19.74
CA CYS A 354 -0.15 -12.13 -18.47
C CYS A 354 -0.32 -10.61 -18.59
N MET A 355 -1.15 -9.99 -17.75
CA MET A 355 -1.22 -8.52 -17.65
C MET A 355 0.10 -7.87 -17.20
N CYS A 356 0.99 -8.61 -16.56
CA CYS A 356 2.34 -8.13 -16.27
C CYS A 356 3.26 -8.07 -17.51
N GLY A 357 2.79 -8.49 -18.68
CA GLY A 357 3.50 -8.51 -19.97
C GLY A 357 4.22 -9.83 -20.29
N GLU A 358 4.41 -10.70 -19.29
CA GLU A 358 5.09 -11.98 -19.50
C GLU A 358 4.22 -12.92 -20.33
N THR A 359 4.80 -13.54 -21.36
CA THR A 359 4.11 -14.53 -22.21
C THR A 359 4.70 -15.90 -22.01
N ARG A 360 3.89 -16.81 -21.46
CA ARG A 360 4.29 -18.20 -21.28
C ARG A 360 3.70 -19.06 -22.39
N ALA A 361 4.54 -19.89 -23.00
CA ALA A 361 4.10 -20.93 -23.91
C ALA A 361 3.61 -22.14 -23.11
N TRP A 362 2.29 -22.40 -23.12
CA TRP A 362 1.71 -23.61 -22.53
C TRP A 362 1.80 -24.73 -23.57
N ILE A 363 2.78 -25.60 -23.39
CA ILE A 363 3.11 -26.66 -24.34
C ILE A 363 2.37 -27.97 -24.04
N PRO A 364 2.17 -28.85 -25.05
CA PRO A 364 1.62 -30.19 -24.84
C PRO A 364 2.45 -31.00 -23.82
N PRO A 365 1.83 -31.81 -22.94
CA PRO A 365 0.42 -32.21 -22.93
C PRO A 365 -0.50 -31.25 -22.16
N HIS A 366 -0.16 -29.96 -22.05
CA HIS A 366 -1.02 -28.94 -21.44
C HIS A 366 -1.38 -29.24 -19.99
N LYS A 367 -0.36 -29.41 -19.13
CA LYS A 367 -0.58 -29.68 -17.71
C LYS A 367 -1.07 -28.44 -16.98
N ASP A 368 -2.13 -28.59 -16.18
CA ASP A 368 -2.71 -27.51 -15.37
C ASP A 368 -1.72 -26.87 -14.39
N THR A 369 -0.74 -27.64 -13.91
CA THR A 369 0.34 -27.14 -13.05
C THR A 369 1.19 -26.05 -13.70
N CYS A 370 1.04 -25.81 -15.00
CA CYS A 370 1.74 -24.76 -15.74
C CYS A 370 0.87 -23.51 -15.99
N LEU A 371 -0.38 -23.48 -15.51
CA LEU A 371 -1.32 -22.38 -15.68
C LEU A 371 -1.10 -21.25 -14.67
N TYR A 372 0.10 -20.67 -14.72
CA TYR A 372 0.46 -19.50 -13.94
C TYR A 372 1.54 -18.68 -14.65
N CYS A 373 1.62 -17.40 -14.29
CA CYS A 373 2.68 -16.50 -14.74
C CYS A 373 3.95 -16.71 -13.92
N ALA A 374 5.05 -17.09 -14.57
CA ALA A 374 6.35 -17.27 -13.91
C ALA A 374 6.96 -15.96 -13.39
N SER A 375 6.56 -14.80 -13.94
CA SER A 375 7.07 -13.50 -13.51
C SER A 375 6.33 -12.92 -12.30
N CYS A 376 5.02 -13.13 -12.19
CA CYS A 376 4.20 -12.45 -11.18
C CYS A 376 3.29 -13.33 -10.34
N GLY A 377 3.31 -14.65 -10.53
CA GLY A 377 2.53 -15.60 -9.74
C GLY A 377 1.05 -15.67 -10.06
N SER A 378 0.55 -14.78 -10.92
CA SER A 378 -0.85 -14.76 -11.31
C SER A 378 -1.29 -16.10 -11.90
N SER A 379 -2.44 -16.58 -11.45
CA SER A 379 -3.00 -17.86 -11.91
C SER A 379 -3.79 -17.67 -13.20
N PHE A 380 -3.75 -18.66 -14.07
CA PHE A 380 -4.45 -18.64 -15.33
C PHE A 380 -5.65 -19.59 -15.29
N ARG A 381 -6.84 -19.05 -15.58
CA ARG A 381 -8.07 -19.81 -15.78
C ARG A 381 -8.41 -19.82 -17.26
N LEU A 382 -8.78 -20.98 -17.76
CA LEU A 382 -9.14 -21.15 -19.17
C LEU A 382 -10.65 -21.37 -19.27
N LEU A 383 -11.26 -20.66 -20.21
CA LEU A 383 -12.67 -20.82 -20.56
C LEU A 383 -12.74 -21.28 -22.01
N GLU A 384 -13.11 -22.53 -22.23
CA GLU A 384 -13.32 -23.06 -23.57
C GLU A 384 -14.55 -22.45 -24.21
N VAL A 385 -14.39 -21.96 -25.44
CA VAL A 385 -15.45 -21.33 -26.23
C VAL A 385 -15.73 -22.19 -27.45
N ASP A 386 -17.00 -22.50 -27.66
CA ASP A 386 -17.48 -23.20 -28.84
C ASP A 386 -17.82 -22.21 -29.97
N GLY A 387 -17.60 -22.61 -31.23
CA GLY A 387 -17.81 -21.76 -32.41
C GLY A 387 -16.55 -21.13 -33.00
N ASP A 388 -16.75 -20.33 -34.07
CA ASP A 388 -15.68 -19.73 -34.89
C ASP A 388 -15.51 -18.21 -34.67
N SER A 389 -16.06 -17.68 -33.58
CA SER A 389 -15.87 -16.27 -33.20
C SER A 389 -14.39 -15.96 -32.93
N GLY A 390 -13.96 -14.76 -33.31
CA GLY A 390 -12.60 -14.27 -33.06
C GLY A 390 -12.39 -13.63 -31.68
N TYR A 391 -13.45 -13.07 -31.10
CA TYR A 391 -13.40 -12.26 -29.88
C TYR A 391 -14.58 -12.54 -28.95
N ILE A 392 -14.37 -12.29 -27.66
CA ILE A 392 -15.40 -12.19 -26.61
C ILE A 392 -15.41 -10.78 -26.06
N ILE A 393 -16.59 -10.21 -25.84
CA ILE A 393 -16.75 -8.91 -25.20
C ILE A 393 -16.77 -9.10 -23.68
N THR A 394 -15.84 -8.45 -22.99
CA THR A 394 -15.78 -8.42 -21.52
C THR A 394 -16.02 -7.00 -21.00
N SER A 395 -16.15 -6.83 -19.68
CA SER A 395 -16.18 -5.51 -19.04
C SER A 395 -14.91 -4.68 -19.28
N ASN A 396 -13.80 -5.35 -19.61
CA ASN A 396 -12.52 -4.72 -19.94
C ASN A 396 -12.35 -4.48 -21.45
N GLY A 397 -13.37 -4.79 -22.25
CA GLY A 397 -13.37 -4.67 -23.71
C GLY A 397 -13.25 -6.01 -24.44
N PRO A 398 -13.03 -5.98 -25.77
CA PRO A 398 -12.93 -7.16 -26.59
C PRO A 398 -11.63 -7.94 -26.31
N ALA A 399 -11.77 -9.21 -25.97
CA ALA A 399 -10.69 -10.15 -25.73
C ALA A 399 -10.63 -11.18 -26.87
N ARG A 400 -9.45 -11.42 -27.44
CA ARG A 400 -9.27 -12.41 -28.51
C ARG A 400 -9.44 -13.83 -27.97
N ILE A 401 -10.13 -14.69 -28.71
CA ILE A 401 -10.17 -16.13 -28.43
C ILE A 401 -8.86 -16.76 -28.93
N ILE A 402 -8.10 -17.39 -28.04
CA ILE A 402 -6.85 -18.07 -28.37
C ILE A 402 -7.14 -19.27 -29.26
N GLY A 403 -6.40 -19.37 -30.37
CA GLY A 403 -6.63 -20.38 -31.41
C GLY A 403 -7.64 -19.95 -32.49
N SER A 404 -8.20 -18.74 -32.41
CA SER A 404 -8.93 -18.14 -33.54
C SER A 404 -7.95 -17.59 -34.60
N ASN A 405 -8.45 -17.41 -35.83
CA ASN A 405 -7.68 -16.82 -36.94
C ASN A 405 -7.69 -15.29 -36.93
N SER A 406 -8.34 -14.67 -35.95
CA SER A 406 -8.42 -13.21 -35.84
C SER A 406 -7.09 -12.63 -35.33
N PRO A 407 -6.69 -11.41 -35.73
CA PRO A 407 -5.50 -10.75 -35.19
C PRO A 407 -5.72 -10.28 -33.74
N ASP A 408 -4.68 -9.81 -33.05
CA ASP A 408 -4.89 -9.16 -31.76
C ASP A 408 -5.65 -7.83 -31.95
N PHE A 409 -6.44 -7.43 -30.95
CA PHE A 409 -7.34 -6.27 -31.08
C PHE A 409 -6.60 -4.99 -31.49
N HIS A 410 -5.39 -4.77 -30.95
CA HIS A 410 -4.57 -3.61 -31.27
C HIS A 410 -3.97 -3.63 -32.67
N ASP A 411 -3.93 -4.79 -33.31
CA ASP A 411 -3.42 -4.99 -34.67
C ASP A 411 -4.52 -4.83 -35.74
N LEU A 412 -5.79 -4.75 -35.32
CA LEU A 412 -6.91 -4.49 -36.24
C LEU A 412 -6.83 -3.09 -36.84
N PRO A 413 -7.37 -2.86 -38.04
CA PRO A 413 -7.62 -1.53 -38.57
C PRO A 413 -8.47 -0.69 -37.60
N LYS A 414 -8.17 0.62 -37.47
CA LYS A 414 -8.90 1.52 -36.55
C LYS A 414 -10.43 1.48 -36.71
N ALA A 415 -10.93 1.32 -37.93
CA ALA A 415 -12.36 1.23 -38.19
C ALA A 415 -12.99 -0.02 -37.55
N GLU A 416 -12.30 -1.16 -37.61
CA GLU A 416 -12.74 -2.43 -37.01
C GLU A 416 -12.61 -2.39 -35.48
N GLN A 417 -11.56 -1.75 -34.96
CA GLN A 417 -11.44 -1.49 -33.52
C GLN A 417 -12.63 -0.67 -33.00
N LEU A 418 -13.00 0.41 -33.71
CA LEU A 418 -14.13 1.26 -33.34
C LEU A 418 -15.47 0.52 -33.40
N GLU A 419 -15.67 -0.35 -34.40
CA GLU A 419 -16.88 -1.15 -34.51
C GLU A 419 -17.01 -2.17 -33.37
N LEU A 420 -15.94 -2.87 -33.01
CA LEU A 420 -15.94 -3.76 -31.85
C LEU A 420 -16.21 -3.00 -30.55
N LEU A 421 -15.61 -1.83 -30.36
CA LEU A 421 -15.88 -0.98 -29.19
C LEU A 421 -17.32 -0.46 -29.18
N ARG A 422 -17.90 -0.17 -30.34
CA ARG A 422 -19.32 0.22 -30.48
C ARG A 422 -20.24 -0.91 -30.03
N GLN A 423 -19.98 -2.14 -30.48
CA GLN A 423 -20.72 -3.34 -30.05
C GLN A 423 -20.61 -3.57 -28.53
N CYS A 424 -19.42 -3.36 -27.95
CA CYS A 424 -19.25 -3.40 -26.49
C CYS A 424 -20.18 -2.39 -25.79
N GLY A 425 -20.28 -1.17 -26.32
CA GLY A 425 -21.16 -0.13 -25.79
C GLY A 425 -22.65 -0.44 -25.92
N GLU A 426 -23.08 -1.18 -26.94
CA GLU A 426 -24.47 -1.63 -27.12
C GLU A 426 -24.84 -2.73 -26.12
N VAL A 427 -23.94 -3.70 -25.92
CA VAL A 427 -24.13 -4.77 -24.92
C VAL A 427 -24.19 -4.20 -23.50
N ALA A 428 -23.33 -3.23 -23.16
CA ALA A 428 -23.32 -2.57 -21.86
C ALA A 428 -24.61 -1.77 -21.59
N LYS A 429 -25.20 -1.16 -22.62
CA LYS A 429 -26.50 -0.45 -22.52
C LYS A 429 -27.68 -1.42 -22.37
N GLY A 430 -27.62 -2.60 -23.00
CA GLY A 430 -28.65 -3.63 -22.87
C GLY A 430 -28.67 -4.30 -21.49
N ALA A 431 -27.52 -4.44 -20.84
CA ALA A 431 -27.39 -5.06 -19.51
C ALA A 431 -27.74 -4.12 -18.33
N GLY A 432 -27.80 -2.80 -18.55
CA GLY A 432 -28.19 -1.80 -17.54
C GLY A 432 -29.68 -1.46 -17.52
N GLY A 433 -30.50 -2.15 -18.32
CA GLY A 433 -31.94 -1.92 -18.47
C GLY A 433 -32.84 -3.00 -17.85
N SER A 434 -32.31 -3.87 -16.99
CA SER A 434 -33.05 -4.93 -16.28
C SER A 434 -33.05 -4.71 -14.77
#